data_AF-A0A355V1T9-F1
#
_entry.id   AF-A0A355V1T9-F1
#
_cell.length_a   1.000
_cell.length_b   1.000
_cell.length_c   1.000
_cell.angle_alpha   90.00
_cell.angle_beta   90.00
_cell.angle_gamma   90.00
#
_symmetry.space_group_name_H-M   'P 1'
#
loop_
_entity.id
_entity.type
_entity.pdbx_description
1 polymer ?
#
loop_
_entity_poly.entity_id
_entity_poly.type
_entity_poly.pdbx_seq_one_letter_code
_entity_poly.pdbx_strand_id
1 'polypeptide(L)'
;MLILPSCDAREAGSIKTLTNPYIAQYECTEAHLGDENILDKFDYIIINLKDKKKLELIYKPLNGDKRVIESEYTFDNTTHELTAEIGILGYSVKQSTKIEHGKFTVCKQFGGKELIMKFKAK
;
A
#
# COMPACT_ATOMS: atom_id res chain seq x y z
N MET A 1 -29.35 30.58 20.85
CA MET A 1 -28.70 30.21 19.57
C MET A 1 -27.29 29.74 19.92
N LEU A 2 -27.09 28.42 20.06
CA LEU A 2 -25.80 27.83 20.39
C LEU A 2 -25.01 27.68 19.08
N ILE A 3 -23.97 28.49 18.93
CA ILE A 3 -23.03 28.40 17.81
C ILE A 3 -21.98 27.37 18.22
N LEU A 4 -22.13 26.12 17.76
CA LEU A 4 -21.05 25.15 17.89
C LEU A 4 -19.98 25.51 16.86
N PRO A 5 -18.71 25.64 17.25
CA PRO A 5 -17.63 25.80 16.30
C PRO A 5 -17.58 24.54 15.45
N SER A 6 -17.79 24.69 14.15
CA SER A 6 -17.41 23.68 13.16
C SER A 6 -15.88 23.66 13.16
N CYS A 7 -15.32 22.90 14.11
CA CYS A 7 -13.89 22.67 14.20
C CYS A 7 -13.50 21.77 13.03
N ASP A 8 -12.64 22.32 12.19
CA ASP A 8 -12.18 21.81 10.92
C ASP A 8 -11.76 20.33 10.98
N ALA A 9 -12.58 19.46 10.37
CA ALA A 9 -12.19 18.08 10.08
C ALA A 9 -11.03 17.98 9.07
N ARG A 10 -10.52 19.11 8.58
CA ARG A 10 -9.41 19.21 7.61
C ARG A 10 -8.03 19.25 8.27
N GLU A 11 -7.89 19.76 9.49
CA GLU A 11 -6.59 19.85 10.18
C GLU A 11 -6.10 18.49 10.71
N ALA A 12 -7.02 17.58 11.07
CA ALA A 12 -6.67 16.26 11.57
C ALA A 12 -5.92 15.39 10.54
N GLY A 13 -6.08 15.66 9.24
CA GLY A 13 -5.30 15.04 8.17
C GLY A 13 -3.86 15.53 8.16
N SER A 14 -3.66 16.85 8.22
CA SER A 14 -2.34 17.48 8.09
C SER A 14 -1.38 17.13 9.24
N ILE A 15 -1.87 16.93 10.45
CA ILE A 15 -1.04 16.60 11.64
C ILE A 15 -0.60 15.13 11.63
N LYS A 16 -1.46 14.22 11.12
CA LYS A 16 -1.12 12.78 11.01
C LYS A 16 0.02 12.55 10.01
N THR A 17 0.01 13.25 8.87
CA THR A 17 1.06 13.16 7.84
C THR A 17 2.40 13.67 8.34
N LEU A 18 2.41 14.68 9.23
CA LEU A 18 3.65 15.25 9.77
C LEU A 18 4.39 14.29 10.71
N THR A 19 3.65 13.48 11.47
CA THR A 19 4.23 12.56 12.46
C THR A 19 4.47 11.15 11.93
N ASN A 20 3.75 10.76 10.88
CA ASN A 20 3.85 9.44 10.26
C ASN A 20 3.78 9.60 8.73
N PRO A 21 4.83 10.16 8.10
CA PRO A 21 4.82 10.47 6.67
C PRO A 21 4.73 9.22 5.77
N TYR A 22 4.96 8.03 6.33
CA TYR A 22 4.76 6.76 5.65
C TYR A 22 3.27 6.38 5.51
N ILE A 23 2.37 6.98 6.29
CA ILE A 23 0.92 6.73 6.17
C ILE A 23 0.42 7.52 4.95
N ALA A 24 0.43 6.86 3.81
CA ALA A 24 0.12 7.44 2.51
C ALA A 24 -0.51 6.41 1.56
N GLN A 25 -0.92 6.89 0.40
CA GLN A 25 -1.31 6.06 -0.72
C GLN A 25 -0.10 5.85 -1.65
N TYR A 26 0.17 4.60 -1.99
CA TYR A 26 1.26 4.19 -2.85
C TYR A 26 0.71 3.52 -4.10
N GLU A 27 1.15 3.98 -5.26
CA GLU A 27 0.83 3.40 -6.56
C GLU A 27 1.91 2.42 -6.99
N CYS A 28 1.49 1.28 -7.53
CA CYS A 28 2.41 0.36 -8.18
C CYS A 28 2.84 0.95 -9.53
N THR A 29 4.14 1.17 -9.70
CA THR A 29 4.71 1.74 -10.93
C THR A 29 5.35 0.69 -11.82
N GLU A 30 5.70 -0.48 -11.27
CA GLU A 30 6.23 -1.63 -12.00
C GLU A 30 5.77 -2.92 -11.31
N ALA A 31 5.33 -3.92 -12.07
CA ALA A 31 5.02 -5.25 -11.54
C ALA A 31 5.40 -6.35 -12.53
N HIS A 32 6.29 -7.26 -12.11
CA HIS A 32 6.77 -8.38 -12.91
C HIS A 32 6.58 -9.71 -12.19
N LEU A 33 6.22 -10.76 -12.92
CA LEU A 33 6.22 -12.16 -12.45
C LEU A 33 7.14 -13.00 -13.36
N GLY A 34 8.38 -13.21 -12.93
CA GLY A 34 9.45 -13.62 -13.83
C GLY A 34 9.63 -12.57 -14.94
N ASP A 35 9.61 -13.00 -16.19
CA ASP A 35 9.78 -12.10 -17.34
C ASP A 35 8.49 -11.37 -17.77
N GLU A 36 7.35 -11.71 -17.15
CA GLU A 36 6.05 -11.16 -17.53
C GLU A 36 5.77 -9.85 -16.80
N ASN A 37 5.53 -8.75 -17.54
CA ASN A 37 4.94 -7.54 -16.97
C ASN A 37 3.45 -7.81 -16.67
N ILE A 38 3.10 -7.88 -15.39
CA ILE A 38 1.73 -8.11 -14.95
C ILE A 38 0.97 -6.82 -14.68
N LEU A 39 1.63 -5.66 -14.59
CA LEU A 39 0.98 -4.39 -14.33
C LEU A 39 -0.01 -4.02 -15.45
N ASP A 40 0.33 -4.37 -16.70
CA ASP A 40 -0.50 -4.14 -17.90
C ASP A 40 -1.86 -4.87 -17.85
N LYS A 41 -2.07 -5.78 -16.89
CA LYS A 41 -3.36 -6.47 -16.69
C LYS A 41 -4.31 -5.70 -15.77
N PHE A 42 -3.87 -4.59 -15.20
CA PHE A 42 -4.61 -3.79 -14.23
C PHE A 42 -4.71 -2.34 -14.67
N ASP A 43 -5.88 -1.73 -14.45
CA ASP A 43 -6.03 -0.27 -14.51
C ASP A 43 -5.14 0.41 -13.47
N TYR A 44 -5.06 -0.18 -12.27
CA TYR A 44 -4.18 0.26 -11.19
C TYR A 44 -4.00 -0.82 -10.12
N ILE A 45 -2.89 -0.71 -9.39
CA ILE A 45 -2.65 -1.42 -8.12
C ILE A 45 -2.14 -0.38 -7.12
N ILE A 46 -2.76 -0.33 -5.95
CA ILE A 46 -2.54 0.68 -4.93
C ILE A 46 -2.43 0.01 -3.56
N ILE A 47 -1.46 0.43 -2.76
CA ILE A 47 -1.40 0.17 -1.32
C ILE A 47 -1.77 1.45 -0.58
N ASN A 48 -2.78 1.39 0.27
CA ASN A 48 -3.24 2.52 1.08
C ASN A 48 -3.01 2.21 2.56
N LEU A 49 -2.03 2.87 3.19
CA LEU A 49 -1.85 2.79 4.64
C LEU A 49 -2.84 3.79 5.27
N LYS A 50 -3.94 3.29 5.81
CA LYS A 50 -5.06 4.10 6.33
C LYS A 50 -4.74 4.75 7.67
N ASP A 51 -4.07 4.01 8.53
CA ASP A 51 -3.64 4.40 9.86
C ASP A 51 -2.45 3.51 10.27
N LYS A 52 -1.94 3.66 11.49
CA LYS A 52 -0.74 2.95 11.99
C LYS A 52 -0.82 1.41 11.99
N LYS A 53 -1.99 0.83 11.76
CA LYS A 53 -2.23 -0.62 11.80
C LYS A 53 -2.87 -1.14 10.52
N LYS A 54 -3.70 -0.35 9.84
CA LYS A 54 -4.54 -0.83 8.73
C LYS A 54 -3.99 -0.46 7.36
N LEU A 55 -3.86 -1.48 6.52
CA LEU A 55 -3.50 -1.39 5.12
C LEU A 55 -4.67 -1.87 4.26
N GLU A 56 -4.87 -1.21 3.12
CA GLU A 56 -5.67 -1.74 2.02
C GLU A 56 -4.80 -1.98 0.81
N LEU A 57 -4.90 -3.18 0.24
CA LEU A 57 -4.54 -3.38 -1.14
C LEU A 57 -5.79 -3.15 -2.00
N ILE A 58 -5.66 -2.24 -2.95
CA ILE A 58 -6.73 -1.86 -3.87
C ILE A 58 -6.21 -2.11 -5.29
N TYR A 59 -6.89 -2.96 -6.05
CA TYR A 59 -6.52 -3.18 -7.45
C TYR A 59 -7.77 -3.27 -8.32
N LYS A 60 -7.61 -2.94 -9.61
CA LYS A 60 -8.67 -3.10 -10.60
C LYS A 60 -8.09 -3.75 -11.86
N PRO A 61 -8.48 -4.98 -12.21
CA PRO A 61 -8.12 -5.58 -13.49
C PRO A 61 -8.71 -4.79 -14.65
N LEU A 62 -8.07 -4.77 -15.83
CA LEU A 62 -8.59 -4.09 -17.02
C LEU A 62 -10.04 -4.51 -17.38
N ASN A 63 -10.33 -5.80 -17.24
CA ASN A 63 -11.63 -6.39 -17.57
C ASN A 63 -12.38 -6.90 -16.33
N GLY A 64 -12.28 -6.18 -15.22
CA GLY A 64 -12.93 -6.62 -13.98
C GLY A 64 -13.25 -5.48 -13.01
N ASP A 65 -13.96 -5.85 -11.96
CA ASP A 65 -14.31 -4.92 -10.90
C ASP A 65 -13.12 -4.60 -9.99
N LYS A 66 -13.14 -3.40 -9.43
CA LYS A 66 -12.27 -3.01 -8.33
C LYS A 66 -12.39 -4.01 -7.19
N ARG A 67 -11.24 -4.44 -6.67
CA ARG A 67 -11.10 -5.26 -5.48
C ARG A 67 -10.40 -4.44 -4.40
N VAL A 68 -10.83 -4.67 -3.16
CA VAL A 68 -10.24 -4.09 -1.95
C VAL A 68 -10.00 -5.23 -0.98
N ILE A 69 -8.77 -5.37 -0.52
CA ILE A 69 -8.36 -6.35 0.47
C ILE A 69 -7.79 -5.58 1.64
N GLU A 70 -8.41 -5.71 2.80
CA GLU A 70 -7.91 -5.12 4.05
C GLU A 70 -6.97 -6.09 4.75
N SER A 71 -5.90 -5.57 5.34
CA SER A 71 -5.02 -6.33 6.22
C SER A 71 -4.41 -5.44 7.29
N GLU A 72 -3.78 -6.08 8.27
CA GLU A 72 -3.00 -5.40 9.28
C GLU A 72 -1.52 -5.35 8.89
N TYR A 73 -0.83 -4.32 9.35
CA TYR A 73 0.60 -4.16 9.20
C TYR A 73 1.25 -3.65 10.48
N THR A 74 2.56 -3.80 10.56
CA THR A 74 3.42 -3.18 11.56
C THR A 74 4.47 -2.34 10.86
N PHE A 75 4.86 -1.22 11.48
CA PHE A 75 5.92 -0.37 10.98
C PHE A 75 6.92 -0.06 12.08
N ASP A 76 8.20 -0.31 11.81
CA ASP A 76 9.29 0.08 12.70
C ASP A 76 9.80 1.48 12.30
N ASN A 77 9.58 2.45 13.19
CA ASN A 77 10.01 3.84 12.96
C ASN A 77 11.54 4.02 12.98
N THR A 78 12.30 3.05 13.50
CA THR A 78 13.77 3.10 13.58
C THR A 78 14.39 2.63 12.28
N THR A 79 13.88 1.51 11.74
CA THR A 79 14.43 0.86 10.53
C THR A 79 13.66 1.21 9.26
N HIS A 80 12.53 1.92 9.40
CA HIS A 80 11.56 2.23 8.35
C HIS A 80 11.00 0.99 7.65
N GLU A 81 10.93 -0.13 8.37
CA GLU A 81 10.46 -1.40 7.85
C GLU A 81 8.94 -1.54 8.01
N LEU A 82 8.24 -1.66 6.89
CA LEU A 82 6.84 -2.05 6.78
C LEU A 82 6.75 -3.57 6.71
N THR A 83 5.98 -4.18 7.61
CA THR A 83 5.66 -5.61 7.55
C THR A 83 4.15 -5.81 7.47
N ALA A 84 3.67 -6.48 6.43
CA ALA A 84 2.25 -6.76 6.23
C ALA A 84 2.04 -8.18 5.70
N GLU A 85 0.87 -8.76 5.97
CA GLU A 85 0.43 -9.98 5.31
C GLU A 85 -0.63 -9.62 4.28
N ILE A 86 -0.31 -9.73 2.98
CA ILE A 86 -1.22 -9.29 1.92
C ILE A 86 -1.58 -10.49 1.05
N GLY A 87 -2.89 -10.65 0.83
CA GLY A 87 -3.45 -11.60 -0.14
C GLY A 87 -3.45 -11.00 -1.55
N ILE A 88 -2.67 -11.57 -2.48
CA ILE A 88 -2.71 -11.21 -3.92
C ILE A 88 -2.86 -12.49 -4.74
N LEU A 89 -3.77 -12.46 -5.72
CA LEU A 89 -3.96 -13.55 -6.69
C LEU A 89 -4.20 -14.94 -6.04
N GLY A 90 -4.87 -14.97 -4.88
CA GLY A 90 -5.19 -16.21 -4.16
C GLY A 90 -4.10 -16.71 -3.18
N TYR A 91 -3.02 -15.95 -2.99
CA TYR A 91 -1.95 -16.29 -2.05
C TYR A 91 -1.78 -15.19 -1.00
N SER A 92 -1.76 -15.56 0.29
CA SER A 92 -1.38 -14.66 1.38
C SER A 92 0.12 -14.74 1.61
N VAL A 93 0.78 -13.58 1.64
CA VAL A 93 2.22 -13.50 1.92
C VAL A 93 2.48 -12.45 2.98
N LYS A 94 3.12 -12.89 4.06
CA LYS A 94 3.80 -11.99 5.00
C LYS A 94 5.11 -11.52 4.38
N GLN A 95 5.27 -10.21 4.27
CA GLN A 95 6.43 -9.57 3.68
C GLN A 95 6.83 -8.32 4.46
N SER A 96 8.14 -8.15 4.61
CA SER A 96 8.78 -6.97 5.16
C SER A 96 9.53 -6.22 4.05
N THR A 97 9.45 -4.89 4.05
CA THR A 97 10.13 -4.02 3.09
C THR A 97 10.41 -2.66 3.72
N LYS A 98 11.50 -2.01 3.32
CA LYS A 98 11.84 -0.67 3.79
C LYS A 98 11.18 0.39 2.91
N ILE A 99 10.57 1.39 3.54
CA ILE A 99 10.06 2.57 2.85
C ILE A 99 11.14 3.64 2.86
N GLU A 100 11.67 3.95 1.68
CA GLU A 100 12.72 4.96 1.50
C GLU A 100 12.26 6.00 0.48
N HIS A 101 12.25 7.28 0.88
CA HIS A 101 11.83 8.40 0.02
C HIS A 101 10.45 8.19 -0.63
N GLY A 102 9.51 7.60 0.14
CA GLY A 102 8.17 7.30 -0.34
C GLY A 102 8.12 6.16 -1.36
N LYS A 103 9.15 5.31 -1.45
CA LYS A 103 9.20 4.16 -2.36
C LYS A 103 9.54 2.89 -1.59
N PHE A 104 9.08 1.76 -2.11
CA PHE A 104 9.49 0.44 -1.63
C PHE A 104 9.25 -0.61 -2.70
N THR A 105 9.86 -1.78 -2.51
CA THR A 105 9.72 -2.92 -3.41
C THR A 105 9.26 -4.15 -2.63
N VAL A 106 8.31 -4.88 -3.20
CA VAL A 106 7.81 -6.16 -2.72
C VAL A 106 8.35 -7.23 -3.66
N CYS A 107 9.24 -8.10 -3.16
CA CYS A 107 9.81 -9.24 -3.90
C CYS A 107 9.44 -10.58 -3.25
N LYS A 108 8.88 -11.53 -3.99
CA LYS A 108 8.56 -12.86 -3.46
C LYS A 108 8.63 -13.94 -4.54
N GLN A 109 9.18 -15.09 -4.18
CA GLN A 109 9.19 -16.27 -5.05
C GLN A 109 7.84 -17.00 -5.01
N PHE A 110 7.28 -17.26 -6.19
CA PHE A 110 6.05 -18.02 -6.43
C PHE A 110 6.26 -19.04 -7.55
N GLY A 111 6.16 -20.34 -7.23
CA GLY A 111 6.20 -21.39 -8.25
C GLY A 111 7.46 -21.37 -9.14
N GLY A 112 8.61 -20.95 -8.59
CA GLY A 112 9.87 -20.81 -9.33
C GLY A 112 10.03 -19.51 -10.11
N LYS A 113 9.07 -18.58 -10.02
CA LYS A 113 9.16 -17.23 -10.60
C LYS A 113 9.18 -16.18 -9.50
N GLU A 114 9.91 -15.10 -9.70
CA GLU A 114 9.91 -13.97 -8.77
C GLU A 114 8.80 -12.97 -9.12
N LEU A 115 7.92 -12.67 -8.17
CA LEU A 115 7.07 -11.49 -8.20
C LEU A 115 7.87 -10.30 -7.69
N ILE A 116 8.00 -9.26 -8.48
CA ILE A 116 8.59 -7.97 -8.11
C ILE A 116 7.53 -6.89 -8.34
N MET A 117 7.20 -6.13 -7.31
CA MET A 117 6.29 -4.98 -7.40
C MET A 117 6.94 -3.76 -6.78
N LYS A 118 7.05 -2.67 -7.53
CA LYS A 118 7.59 -1.40 -7.05
C LYS A 118 6.46 -0.42 -6.80
N PHE A 119 6.53 0.24 -5.66
CA PHE A 119 5.52 1.18 -5.21
C PHE A 119 6.13 2.56 -4.96
N LYS A 120 5.35 3.61 -5.26
CA LYS A 120 5.71 5.00 -5.02
C LYS A 120 4.53 5.75 -4.42
N ALA A 121 4.79 6.55 -3.39
CA ALA A 121 3.80 7.44 -2.78
C ALA A 121 3.25 8.41 -3.83
N LYS A 122 1.93 8.61 -3.82
CA LYS A 122 1.25 9.62 -4.63
C LYS A 122 1.47 11.03 -4.09
#